data_AF-A0A662C2G3-F1
#
_entry.id   AF-A0A662C2G3-F1
#
_cell.length_a   1.000
_cell.length_b   1.000
_cell.length_c   1.000
_cell.angle_alpha   90.00
_cell.angle_beta   90.00
_cell.angle_gamma   90.00
#
_symmetry.space_group_name_H-M   'P 1'
#
loop_
_entity.id
_entity.type
_entity.pdbx_description
1 polymer ?
#
loop_
_entity_poly.entity_id
_entity_poly.type
_entity_poly.pdbx_seq_one_letter_code
_entity_poly.pdbx_strand_id
1 'polypeptide(L)'
;MKILDFNKIAGFPYEKRYKNVLYNTDDFKIRIIDLPENGSIPECNMESHVVFVVMHGQVDINVNGEKFSLPEKQSLASEPGTFSMSTISGAKLMGIQIKKH
;
A
#
# COMPACT_ATOMS: atom_id res chain seq x y z
N MET A 1 18.32 11.67 0.84
CA MET A 1 17.71 11.52 -0.50
C MET A 1 17.89 10.09 -0.96
N LYS A 2 16.83 9.44 -1.47
CA LYS A 2 16.88 8.06 -1.99
C LYS A 2 15.97 7.94 -3.21
N ILE A 3 16.48 7.37 -4.30
CA ILE A 3 15.68 7.07 -5.50
C ILE A 3 15.12 5.66 -5.34
N LEU A 4 13.82 5.49 -5.56
CA LEU A 4 13.12 4.20 -5.47
C LEU A 4 12.62 3.79 -6.85
N ASP A 5 13.24 2.75 -7.43
CA ASP A 5 12.82 2.18 -8.71
C ASP A 5 11.87 0.99 -8.46
N PHE A 6 10.56 1.27 -8.43
CA PHE A 6 9.53 0.27 -8.14
C PHE A 6 9.40 -0.83 -9.22
N ASN A 7 10.05 -0.67 -10.38
CA ASN A 7 10.14 -1.73 -11.39
C ASN A 7 11.15 -2.82 -10.99
N LYS A 8 12.15 -2.47 -10.19
CA LYS A 8 13.21 -3.40 -9.73
C LYS A 8 12.99 -3.93 -8.31
N ILE A 9 12.16 -3.25 -7.52
CA ILE A 9 11.89 -3.63 -6.14
C ILE A 9 10.79 -4.69 -6.12
N ALA A 10 11.09 -5.83 -5.52
CA ALA A 10 10.11 -6.86 -5.17
C ALA A 10 9.65 -6.66 -3.72
N GLY A 11 8.38 -6.92 -3.45
CA GLY A 11 7.87 -6.97 -2.09
C GLY A 11 8.02 -8.35 -1.45
N PHE A 12 7.99 -8.37 -0.13
CA PHE A 12 7.80 -9.58 0.66
C PHE A 12 6.31 -9.76 1.02
N PRO A 13 5.87 -11.00 1.31
CA PRO A 13 4.53 -11.28 1.82
C PRO A 13 4.16 -10.48 3.06
N TYR A 14 2.86 -10.42 3.35
CA TYR A 14 2.29 -9.60 4.42
C TYR A 14 2.91 -9.91 5.81
N GLU A 15 3.24 -11.17 6.09
CA GLU A 15 3.86 -11.61 7.35
C GLU A 15 5.25 -11.00 7.54
N LYS A 16 5.93 -10.67 6.43
CA LYS A 16 7.25 -10.04 6.38
C LYS A 16 7.18 -8.58 5.96
N ARG A 17 6.01 -7.93 6.05
CA ARG A 17 5.78 -6.55 5.60
C ARG A 17 6.73 -5.51 6.20
N TYR A 18 7.35 -5.78 7.34
CA TYR A 18 8.38 -4.89 7.92
C TYR A 18 9.58 -4.73 6.98
N LYS A 19 9.91 -5.75 6.18
CA LYS A 19 10.97 -5.70 5.16
C LYS A 19 10.61 -4.83 3.95
N ASN A 20 9.32 -4.51 3.79
CA ASN A 20 8.84 -3.71 2.67
C ASN A 20 8.97 -2.20 2.90
N VAL A 21 9.48 -1.76 4.06
CA VAL A 21 9.72 -0.33 4.33
C VAL A 21 10.97 0.10 3.57
N LEU A 22 10.78 0.99 2.58
CA LEU A 22 11.84 1.43 1.67
C LEU A 22 12.50 2.74 2.12
N TYR A 23 11.75 3.58 2.85
CA TYR A 23 12.17 4.86 3.37
C TYR A 23 11.39 5.17 4.66
N ASN A 24 12.04 5.74 5.67
CA ASN A 24 11.44 6.02 6.97
C ASN A 24 12.15 7.22 7.61
N THR A 25 11.41 8.30 7.85
CA THR A 25 11.86 9.52 8.57
C THR A 25 10.91 9.81 9.72
N ASP A 26 11.12 10.89 10.47
CA ASP A 26 10.21 11.29 11.53
C ASP A 26 8.85 11.76 11.00
N ASP A 27 8.78 12.22 9.74
CA ASP A 27 7.55 12.76 9.15
C ASP A 27 6.71 11.73 8.39
N PHE A 28 7.35 10.77 7.70
CA PHE A 28 6.64 9.78 6.90
C PHE A 28 7.45 8.52 6.68
N LYS A 29 6.78 7.48 6.19
CA LYS A 29 7.44 6.28 5.66
C LYS A 29 6.85 5.89 4.31
N ILE A 30 7.70 5.34 3.45
CA ILE A 30 7.33 4.77 2.16
C ILE A 30 7.55 3.26 2.24
N ARG A 31 6.58 2.49 1.75
CA ARG A 31 6.70 1.04 1.62
C ARG A 31 6.20 0.56 0.26
N ILE A 32 6.66 -0.62 -0.13
CA ILE A 32 6.04 -1.37 -1.22
C ILE A 32 4.97 -2.32 -0.68
N ILE A 33 3.89 -2.48 -1.42
CA ILE A 33 2.93 -3.56 -1.25
C ILE A 33 2.94 -4.31 -2.57
N ASP A 34 3.28 -5.59 -2.54
CA ASP A 34 3.37 -6.44 -3.71
C ASP A 34 2.44 -7.62 -3.47
N LEU A 35 1.26 -7.55 -4.08
CA LEU A 35 0.23 -8.57 -3.99
C LEU A 35 0.39 -9.51 -5.19
N PRO A 36 0.64 -10.81 -4.97
CA PRO A 36 0.57 -11.78 -6.05
C PRO A 36 -0.87 -11.90 -6.57
N GLU A 37 -1.05 -12.67 -7.64
CA GLU A 37 -2.36 -13.09 -8.12
C GLU A 37 -3.19 -13.68 -6.96
N ASN A 38 -4.46 -13.28 -6.84
CA ASN A 38 -5.36 -13.62 -5.73
C ASN A 38 -4.84 -13.22 -4.33
N GLY A 39 -3.82 -12.38 -4.26
CA GLY A 39 -3.23 -11.89 -3.02
C GLY A 39 -4.13 -10.89 -2.29
N SER A 40 -4.00 -10.83 -0.97
CA SER A 40 -4.76 -9.91 -0.13
C SER A 40 -3.96 -9.39 1.05
N ILE A 41 -4.41 -8.25 1.58
CA ILE A 41 -4.07 -7.75 2.90
C ILE A 41 -5.34 -7.85 3.74
N PRO A 42 -5.31 -8.59 4.87
CA PRO A 42 -6.45 -8.66 5.77
C PRO A 42 -6.71 -7.29 6.40
N GLU A 43 -7.86 -7.15 7.03
CA GLU A 43 -8.21 -5.92 7.75
C GLU A 43 -7.09 -5.50 8.71
N CYS A 44 -6.69 -4.24 8.57
CA CYS A 44 -5.70 -3.63 9.44
C CYS A 44 -6.05 -2.18 9.72
N ASN A 45 -5.86 -1.77 10.97
CA ASN A 45 -6.07 -0.40 11.39
C ASN A 45 -4.84 0.44 11.05
N MET A 46 -5.07 1.57 10.40
CA MET A 46 -4.06 2.57 10.11
C MET A 46 -4.38 3.82 10.91
N GLU A 47 -3.57 4.11 11.93
CA GLU A 47 -3.78 5.21 12.87
C GLU A 47 -3.42 6.59 12.31
N SER A 48 -2.89 6.65 11.10
CA SER A 48 -2.41 7.87 10.47
C SER A 48 -2.83 7.95 9.01
N HIS A 49 -2.76 9.15 8.43
CA HIS A 49 -3.08 9.37 7.03
C HIS A 49 -2.20 8.53 6.11
N VAL A 50 -2.80 8.02 5.04
CA VAL A 50 -2.12 7.17 4.06
C VAL A 50 -2.44 7.60 2.64
N VAL A 51 -1.46 7.40 1.76
CA VAL A 51 -1.62 7.50 0.31
C VAL A 51 -1.16 6.18 -0.29
N PHE A 52 -2.04 5.52 -1.03
CA PHE A 52 -1.72 4.35 -1.86
C PHE A 52 -1.70 4.78 -3.32
N VAL A 53 -0.64 4.42 -4.04
CA VAL A 53 -0.52 4.65 -5.48
C VAL A 53 -0.32 3.30 -6.15
N VAL A 54 -1.22 2.94 -7.07
CA VAL A 54 -1.13 1.70 -7.83
C VAL A 54 -0.10 1.90 -8.94
N MET A 55 1.04 1.22 -8.82
CA MET A 55 2.14 1.31 -9.78
C MET A 55 1.96 0.35 -10.95
N HIS A 56 1.41 -0.84 -10.68
CA HIS A 56 1.12 -1.90 -11.66
C HIS A 56 -0.12 -2.71 -11.23
N GLY A 57 -0.90 -3.16 -12.19
CA GLY A 57 -2.07 -4.02 -11.96
C GLY A 57 -3.30 -3.27 -11.45
N GLN A 58 -4.17 -3.97 -10.72
CA GLN A 58 -5.40 -3.41 -10.15
C GLN A 58 -5.63 -3.98 -8.76
N VAL A 59 -6.10 -3.13 -7.84
CA VAL A 59 -6.40 -3.48 -6.46
C VAL A 59 -7.81 -3.03 -6.10
N ASP A 60 -8.54 -3.89 -5.40
CA ASP A 60 -9.77 -3.52 -4.71
C ASP A 60 -9.42 -3.21 -3.26
N ILE A 61 -9.71 -1.99 -2.82
CA ILE A 61 -9.45 -1.51 -1.46
C ILE A 61 -10.78 -1.32 -0.75
N ASN A 62 -10.88 -1.83 0.47
CA ASN A 62 -11.93 -1.46 1.40
C ASN A 62 -11.38 -0.43 2.39
N VAL A 63 -12.13 0.66 2.61
CA VAL A 63 -11.85 1.67 3.63
C VAL A 63 -13.12 1.87 4.45
N ASN A 64 -13.08 1.55 5.74
CA ASN A 64 -14.22 1.71 6.65
C ASN A 64 -15.54 1.10 6.12
N GLY A 65 -15.46 -0.02 5.40
CA GLY A 65 -16.61 -0.70 4.80
C GLY A 65 -16.90 -0.31 3.36
N GLU A 66 -16.39 0.82 2.87
CA GLU A 66 -16.59 1.27 1.48
C GLU A 66 -15.55 0.64 0.55
N LYS A 67 -15.99 0.15 -0.61
CA LYS A 67 -15.13 -0.54 -1.59
C LYS A 67 -14.82 0.35 -2.78
N PHE A 68 -13.54 0.40 -3.14
CA PHE A 68 -13.02 1.14 -4.29
C PHE A 68 -12.17 0.21 -5.15
N SER A 69 -12.31 0.28 -6.47
CA SER A 69 -11.43 -0.41 -7.39
C SER A 69 -10.46 0.60 -8.01
N LEU A 70 -9.16 0.38 -7.81
CA LEU A 70 -8.10 1.27 -8.27
C LEU A 70 -7.27 0.57 -9.34
N PRO A 71 -7.42 0.95 -10.62
CA PRO A 71 -6.51 0.50 -11.66
C PRO A 71 -5.15 1.20 -11.54
N GLU A 72 -4.20 0.73 -12.36
CA GLU A 72 -2.87 1.29 -12.49
C GLU A 72 -2.89 2.82 -12.65
N LYS A 73 -1.91 3.50 -12.03
CA LYS A 73 -1.70 4.96 -12.00
C LYS A 73 -2.78 5.74 -11.24
N GLN A 74 -3.73 5.08 -10.59
CA GLN A 74 -4.62 5.75 -9.64
C GLN A 74 -4.08 5.71 -8.22
N SER A 75 -4.60 6.62 -7.39
CA SER A 75 -4.24 6.72 -5.99
C SER A 75 -5.44 6.93 -5.10
N LEU A 76 -5.35 6.41 -3.88
CA LEU A 76 -6.25 6.70 -2.79
C LEU A 76 -5.48 7.47 -1.71
N ALA A 77 -5.94 8.66 -1.36
CA ALA A 77 -5.52 9.37 -0.17
C ALA A 77 -6.64 9.28 0.86
N SER A 78 -6.32 8.92 2.10
CA SER A 78 -7.33 8.68 3.14
C SER A 78 -6.83 9.09 4.53
N GLU A 79 -7.80 9.46 5.36
CA GLU A 79 -7.66 9.63 6.81
C GLU A 79 -7.36 8.29 7.49
N PRO A 80 -7.00 8.29 8.80
CA PRO A 80 -6.93 7.06 9.58
C PRO A 80 -8.21 6.23 9.49
N GLY A 81 -8.08 4.91 9.49
CA GLY A 81 -9.23 4.01 9.32
C GLY A 81 -8.87 2.54 9.30
N THR A 82 -9.86 1.70 9.01
CA THR A 82 -9.69 0.26 8.81
C THR A 82 -9.63 -0.04 7.33
N PHE A 83 -8.55 -0.69 6.91
CA PHE A 83 -8.26 -0.98 5.51
C PHE A 83 -8.12 -2.48 5.29
N SER A 84 -8.66 -2.97 4.18
CA SER A 84 -8.27 -4.27 3.60
C SER A 84 -8.08 -4.11 2.09
N MET A 85 -7.33 -5.02 1.48
CA MET A 85 -7.04 -4.97 0.04
C MET A 85 -7.04 -6.36 -0.55
N SER A 86 -7.44 -6.48 -1.81
CA SER A 86 -7.31 -7.71 -2.58
C SER A 86 -7.05 -7.40 -4.05
N THR A 87 -6.51 -8.37 -4.77
CA THR A 87 -6.36 -8.30 -6.23
C THR A 87 -6.71 -9.64 -6.84
N ILE A 88 -7.17 -9.62 -8.09
CA ILE A 88 -7.40 -10.83 -8.88
C ILE A 88 -6.11 -11.16 -9.63
N SER A 89 -5.60 -10.24 -10.45
CA SER A 89 -4.46 -10.47 -11.36
C SER A 89 -3.08 -10.15 -10.78
N GLY A 90 -3.01 -9.66 -9.55
CA GLY A 90 -1.78 -9.14 -8.95
C GLY A 90 -1.73 -7.62 -9.00
N ALA A 91 -1.09 -7.01 -8.00
CA ALA A 91 -0.98 -5.57 -7.90
C ALA A 91 0.28 -5.16 -7.16
N LYS A 92 0.91 -4.07 -7.63
CA LYS A 92 2.03 -3.44 -6.95
C LYS A 92 1.66 -2.00 -6.59
N LEU A 93 1.76 -1.68 -5.31
CA LEU A 93 1.44 -0.35 -4.79
C LEU A 93 2.63 0.25 -4.06
N MET A 94 2.73 1.57 -4.13
CA MET A 94 3.49 2.38 -3.19
C MET A 94 2.54 2.86 -2.09
N GLY A 95 2.87 2.53 -0.84
CA GLY A 95 2.19 3.08 0.33
C GLY A 95 3.03 4.18 0.98
N ILE A 96 2.47 5.37 1.13
CA ILE A 96 3.02 6.47 1.90
C ILE A 96 2.17 6.61 3.16
N GLN A 97 2.80 6.53 4.33
CA GLN A 97 2.12 6.73 5.60
C GLN A 97 2.73 7.94 6.30
N ILE A 98 1.90 8.94 6.57
CA ILE A 98 2.29 10.16 7.28
C ILE A 98 2.33 9.84 8.77
N LYS A 99 3.38 10.25 9.48
CA LYS A 99 3.48 10.05 10.93
C LYS A 99 2.73 11.17 11.66
N LYS A 100 2.07 10.80 12.76
CA LYS A 100 1.51 11.78 13.69
C LYS A 100 2.62 12.18 14.67
N HIS A 101 2.69 13.48 14.96
CA HIS A 101 3.54 14.07 15.99
C HIS A 101 2.67 14.45 17.19
#